data_AF-A0A2P7QW93-F1
#
_entry.id   AF-A0A2P7QW93-F1
#
_cell.length_a   1.000
_cell.length_b   1.000
_cell.length_c   1.000
_cell.angle_alpha   90.00
_cell.angle_beta   90.00
_cell.angle_gamma   90.00
#
_symmetry.space_group_name_H-M   'P 1'
#
loop_
_entity.id
_entity.type
_entity.pdbx_description
1 polymer ?
#
loop_
_entity_poly.entity_id
_entity_poly.type
_entity_poly.pdbx_seq_one_letter_code
_entity_poly.pdbx_strand_id
1 'polypeptide(L)'
;MNAMTMIGTGRCDALVDALKAEFGGIWADRILEAEAIDFLWEARVRERYLGQDEALFFGDEEATEEMSRIVVLSCLDGCWNVGLCLVDGDGNAVELVWKRQFGSAADAEIAFHLAR
;
A
#
# COMPACT_ATOMS: atom_id res chain seq x y z
N MET A 1 23.73 10.45 -5.32
CA MET A 1 23.10 10.31 -6.65
C MET A 1 22.18 9.10 -6.59
N ASN A 2 20.88 9.33 -6.79
CA ASN A 2 19.94 8.41 -7.44
C ASN A 2 18.77 9.28 -7.89
N ALA A 3 18.60 9.41 -9.20
CA ALA A 3 17.43 10.06 -9.77
C ALA A 3 16.27 9.08 -9.62
N MET A 4 15.43 9.26 -8.59
CA MET A 4 14.08 8.70 -8.60
C MET A 4 13.36 9.35 -9.78
N THR A 5 13.18 8.59 -10.85
CA THR A 5 12.34 8.98 -11.98
C THR A 5 10.93 9.19 -11.45
N MET A 6 10.58 10.45 -11.19
CA MET A 6 9.20 10.85 -10.91
C MET A 6 8.39 10.56 -12.17
N ILE A 7 7.58 9.50 -12.13
CA ILE A 7 6.54 9.29 -13.14
C ILE A 7 5.67 10.55 -13.09
N GLY A 8 5.61 11.27 -14.21
CA GLY A 8 5.02 12.61 -14.28
C GLY A 8 3.55 12.62 -13.87
N THR A 9 3.19 13.59 -13.03
CA THR A 9 1.91 13.68 -12.34
C THR A 9 0.70 13.83 -13.26
N GLY A 10 0.87 14.51 -14.41
CA GLY A 10 -0.23 14.80 -15.33
C GLY A 10 -0.88 13.60 -16.02
N ARG A 11 -0.31 12.39 -15.91
CA ARG A 11 -0.90 11.18 -16.52
C ARG A 11 -1.82 10.42 -15.56
N CYS A 12 -1.63 10.56 -14.25
CA CYS A 12 -2.42 9.85 -13.26
C CYS A 12 -3.80 10.52 -13.09
N ASP A 13 -3.84 11.84 -12.98
CA ASP A 13 -5.08 12.61 -12.89
C ASP A 13 -6.03 12.33 -14.06
N ALA A 14 -5.51 12.30 -15.29
CA ALA A 14 -6.31 12.02 -16.48
C ALA A 14 -6.90 10.59 -16.48
N LEU A 15 -6.19 9.61 -15.90
CA LEU A 15 -6.70 8.23 -15.76
C LEU A 15 -7.76 8.15 -14.68
N VAL A 16 -7.58 8.86 -13.56
CA VAL A 16 -8.59 8.96 -12.50
C VAL A 16 -9.85 9.66 -13.01
N ASP A 17 -9.69 10.73 -13.79
CA ASP A 17 -10.82 11.44 -14.41
C ASP A 17 -11.55 10.56 -15.43
N ALA A 18 -10.83 9.78 -16.24
CA ALA A 18 -11.43 8.81 -17.14
C ALA A 18 -12.21 7.72 -16.38
N LEU A 19 -11.64 7.18 -15.30
CA LEU A 19 -12.30 6.20 -14.44
C LEU A 19 -13.58 6.77 -13.81
N LYS A 20 -13.52 8.02 -13.31
CA LYS A 20 -14.68 8.74 -12.77
C LYS A 20 -15.73 9.01 -13.84
N ALA A 21 -15.34 9.31 -15.07
CA ALA A 21 -16.27 9.51 -16.18
C ALA A 21 -16.96 8.20 -16.59
N GLU A 22 -16.27 7.06 -16.49
CA GLU A 22 -16.80 5.74 -16.86
C GLU A 22 -17.71 5.14 -15.78
N PHE A 23 -17.29 5.18 -14.51
CA PHE A 23 -17.98 4.48 -13.42
C PHE A 23 -18.71 5.41 -12.43
N GLY A 24 -18.47 6.72 -12.53
CA GLY A 24 -18.90 7.70 -11.54
C GLY A 24 -17.95 7.78 -10.33
N GLY A 25 -17.97 8.92 -9.62
CA GLY A 25 -17.01 9.20 -8.54
C GLY A 25 -17.01 8.17 -7.41
N ILE A 26 -18.18 7.73 -6.95
CA ILE A 26 -18.30 6.78 -5.82
C ILE A 26 -17.67 5.43 -6.16
N TRP A 27 -17.88 4.91 -7.38
CA TRP A 27 -17.32 3.63 -7.79
C TRP A 27 -15.83 3.74 -8.11
N ALA A 28 -15.41 4.83 -8.74
CA ALA A 28 -13.99 5.09 -8.98
C ALA A 28 -13.19 5.12 -7.67
N ASP A 29 -13.69 5.80 -6.63
CA ASP A 29 -13.03 5.84 -5.32
C ASP A 29 -12.94 4.44 -4.68
N ARG A 30 -13.99 3.61 -4.82
CA ARG A 30 -13.99 2.23 -4.32
C ARG A 30 -13.04 1.31 -5.08
N ILE A 31 -12.94 1.47 -6.39
CA ILE A 31 -11.97 0.72 -7.21
C ILE A 31 -10.56 1.09 -6.75
N LEU A 32 -10.25 2.38 -6.63
CA LEU A 32 -8.93 2.82 -6.17
C LEU A 32 -8.62 2.39 -4.73
N GLU A 33 -9.63 2.26 -3.87
CA GLU A 33 -9.49 1.71 -2.53
C GLU A 33 -9.20 0.20 -2.55
N ALA A 34 -9.89 -0.57 -3.39
CA ALA A 34 -9.66 -2.00 -3.55
C ALA A 34 -8.26 -2.31 -4.11
N GLU A 35 -7.79 -1.51 -5.07
CA GLU A 35 -6.48 -1.64 -5.71
C GLU A 35 -5.35 -1.01 -4.88
N ALA A 36 -5.66 -0.41 -3.72
CA ALA A 36 -4.68 0.35 -2.95
C ALA A 36 -3.51 -0.51 -2.47
N ILE A 37 -3.76 -1.80 -2.18
CA ILE A 37 -2.72 -2.74 -1.78
C ILE A 37 -1.70 -2.95 -2.91
N ASP A 38 -2.18 -3.21 -4.12
CA ASP A 38 -1.33 -3.46 -5.29
C ASP A 38 -0.54 -2.21 -5.65
N PHE A 39 -1.19 -1.03 -5.65
CA PHE A 39 -0.48 0.21 -5.91
C PHE A 39 0.60 0.51 -4.87
N LEU A 40 0.31 0.34 -3.58
CA LEU A 40 1.29 0.60 -2.53
C LEU A 40 2.41 -0.44 -2.53
N TRP A 41 2.08 -1.71 -2.75
CA TRP A 41 3.05 -2.78 -2.83
C TRP A 41 4.00 -2.53 -3.99
N GLU A 42 3.49 -2.39 -5.21
CA GLU A 42 4.34 -2.22 -6.40
C GLU A 42 5.15 -0.92 -6.41
N ALA A 43 4.63 0.16 -5.80
CA ALA A 43 5.35 1.43 -5.69
C ALA A 43 6.23 1.57 -4.44
N ARG A 44 6.42 0.49 -3.68
CA ARG A 44 7.24 0.52 -2.45
C ARG A 44 8.69 0.83 -2.78
N VAL A 45 9.25 1.78 -2.04
CA VAL A 45 10.68 2.13 -2.09
C VAL A 45 11.44 1.55 -0.91
N ARG A 46 10.75 1.26 0.19
CA ARG A 46 11.29 0.57 1.37
C ARG A 46 10.21 -0.32 1.99
N GLU A 47 10.66 -1.38 2.62
CA GLU A 47 9.83 -2.30 3.38
C GLU A 47 10.53 -2.66 4.70
N ARG A 48 9.73 -3.00 5.72
CA ARG A 48 10.22 -3.48 7.01
C ARG A 48 9.30 -4.55 7.55
N TYR A 49 9.88 -5.73 7.76
CA TYR A 49 9.24 -6.83 8.45
C TYR A 49 9.07 -6.51 9.95
N LEU A 50 7.86 -6.72 10.46
CA LEU A 50 7.49 -6.44 11.85
C LEU A 50 7.26 -7.70 12.70
N GLY A 51 7.24 -8.87 12.07
CA GLY A 51 6.87 -10.13 12.70
C GLY A 51 5.77 -10.83 11.92
N GLN A 52 5.39 -12.01 12.40
CA GLN A 52 4.24 -12.73 11.91
C GLN A 52 2.97 -12.18 12.58
N ASP A 53 1.87 -12.13 11.83
CA ASP A 53 0.54 -12.05 12.40
C ASP A 53 0.11 -13.47 12.76
N GLU A 54 -0.13 -13.70 14.05
CA GLU A 54 -0.81 -14.91 14.50
C GLU A 54 -2.29 -14.69 14.24
N ALA A 55 -2.69 -14.74 12.97
CA ALA A 55 -4.10 -14.64 12.61
C ALA A 55 -4.83 -15.84 13.24
N LEU A 56 -5.58 -15.57 14.32
CA LEU A 56 -6.62 -16.44 14.85
C LEU A 56 -7.70 -16.54 13.79
N PHE A 57 -7.49 -17.36 12.76
CA PHE A 57 -8.56 -17.75 11.85
C PHE A 57 -9.59 -18.51 12.69
N PHE A 58 -10.72 -17.86 12.97
CA PHE A 58 -11.92 -18.50 13.51
C PHE A 58 -12.58 -19.33 12.41
N GLY A 59 -11.90 -20.39 11.98
CA GLY A 59 -12.35 -21.25 10.88
C GLY A 59 -11.24 -22.19 10.44
N ASP A 60 -11.18 -23.33 11.12
CA ASP A 60 -10.26 -24.46 10.95
C ASP A 60 -8.90 -24.31 11.66
N GLU A 61 -8.76 -25.02 12.77
CA GLU A 61 -7.62 -25.00 13.70
C GLU A 61 -6.31 -25.58 13.09
N GLU A 62 -6.30 -25.96 11.80
CA GLU A 62 -5.18 -26.63 11.14
C GLU A 62 -4.45 -25.80 10.08
N ALA A 63 -4.93 -24.60 9.74
CA ALA A 63 -4.29 -23.73 8.73
C ALA A 63 -4.15 -22.30 9.22
N THR A 64 -3.35 -22.08 10.26
CA THR A 64 -2.78 -20.75 10.51
C THR A 64 -1.75 -20.49 9.41
N GLU A 65 -2.17 -19.92 8.28
CA GLU A 65 -1.21 -19.37 7.33
C GLU A 65 -0.46 -18.24 8.03
N GLU A 66 0.85 -18.44 8.21
CA GLU A 66 1.73 -17.45 8.83
C GLU A 66 1.82 -16.23 7.91
N MET A 67 1.12 -15.16 8.27
CA MET A 67 1.11 -13.92 7.50
C MET A 67 2.21 -12.99 8.01
N SER A 68 3.11 -12.56 7.13
CA SER A 68 4.13 -11.59 7.49
C SER A 68 3.53 -10.18 7.55
N ARG A 69 3.74 -9.49 8.68
CA ARG A 69 3.37 -8.08 8.85
C ARG A 69 4.48 -7.21 8.28
N ILE A 70 4.24 -6.58 7.14
CA ILE A 70 5.24 -5.76 6.44
C ILE A 70 4.75 -4.32 6.34
N VAL A 71 5.50 -3.39 6.92
CA VAL A 71 5.28 -1.97 6.68
C VAL A 71 6.02 -1.57 5.42
N VAL A 72 5.35 -0.85 4.53
CA VAL A 72 5.91 -0.29 3.30
C VAL A 72 5.91 1.23 3.34
N LEU A 73 6.93 1.82 2.71
CA LEU A 73 6.99 3.23 2.32
C LEU A 73 6.95 3.27 0.80
N SER A 74 5.97 3.97 0.24
CA SER A 74 5.71 4.00 -1.20
C SER A 74 5.55 5.44 -1.69
N CYS A 75 5.91 5.69 -2.94
CA CYS A 75 5.72 6.99 -3.59
C CYS A 75 4.79 6.81 -4.80
N LEU A 76 3.59 7.36 -4.71
CA LEU A 76 2.55 7.28 -5.73
C LEU A 76 2.19 8.70 -6.15
N ASP A 77 2.33 9.01 -7.43
CA ASP A 77 1.99 10.31 -7.99
C ASP A 77 2.62 11.51 -7.24
N GLY A 78 3.88 11.35 -6.83
CA GLY A 78 4.60 12.34 -6.03
C GLY A 78 4.17 12.44 -4.56
N CYS A 79 3.18 11.67 -4.14
CA CYS A 79 2.72 11.58 -2.76
C CYS A 79 3.39 10.41 -2.03
N TRP A 80 3.80 10.65 -0.79
CA TRP A 80 4.39 9.62 0.06
C TRP A 80 3.32 8.90 0.87
N ASN A 81 3.41 7.58 0.94
CA ASN A 81 2.46 6.73 1.64
C ASN A 81 3.20 5.75 2.54
N VAL A 82 2.68 5.55 3.74
CA VAL A 82 3.10 4.46 4.64
C VAL A 82 1.90 3.56 4.85
N GLY A 83 2.09 2.25 4.74
CA GLY A 83 1.04 1.27 4.99
C GLY A 83 1.57 0.01 5.65
N LEU A 84 0.67 -0.73 6.30
CA LEU A 84 0.94 -2.07 6.83
C LEU A 84 0.19 -3.08 5.97
N CYS A 85 0.93 -4.01 5.38
CA CYS A 85 0.41 -5.12 4.61
C CYS A 85 0.59 -6.44 5.37
N LEU A 86 -0.37 -7.34 5.21
CA LEU A 86 -0.19 -8.76 5.46
C LEU A 86 0.28 -9.43 4.18
N VAL A 87 1.32 -10.24 4.29
CA VAL A 87 2.01 -10.85 3.15
C VAL A 87 2.10 -12.35 3.38
N ASP A 88 1.69 -13.12 2.38
CA ASP A 88 1.71 -14.58 2.44
C ASP A 88 3.14 -15.15 2.35
N GLY A 89 3.25 -16.49 2.46
CA GLY A 89 4.52 -17.19 2.36
C GLY A 89 5.20 -17.11 0.98
N ASP A 90 4.47 -16.71 -0.05
CA ASP A 90 4.97 -16.53 -1.43
C ASP A 90 5.42 -15.08 -1.70
N GLY A 91 5.22 -14.18 -0.74
CA GLY A 91 5.59 -12.77 -0.85
C GLY A 91 4.55 -11.90 -1.53
N ASN A 92 3.30 -12.36 -1.65
CA ASN A 92 2.20 -11.56 -2.15
C ASN A 92 1.54 -10.80 -1.00
N ALA A 93 1.35 -9.49 -1.16
CA ALA A 93 0.53 -8.73 -0.24
C ALA A 93 -0.94 -9.11 -0.45
N VAL A 94 -1.57 -9.65 0.60
CA VAL A 94 -2.96 -10.13 0.54
C VAL A 94 -3.94 -9.15 1.15
N GLU A 95 -3.50 -8.36 2.14
CA GLU A 95 -4.35 -7.41 2.85
C GLU A 95 -3.59 -6.15 3.21
N LEU A 96 -4.24 -5.00 3.01
CA LEU A 96 -3.77 -3.70 3.48
C LEU A 96 -4.50 -3.35 4.78
N VAL A 97 -3.83 -3.55 5.92
CA VAL A 97 -4.41 -3.33 7.26
C VAL A 97 -4.69 -1.85 7.49
N TRP A 98 -3.76 -0.98 7.08
CA TRP A 98 -3.94 0.47 7.11
C TRP A 98 -2.97 1.16 6.17
N LYS A 99 -3.33 2.39 5.76
CA LYS A 99 -2.44 3.31 5.05
C LYS A 99 -2.59 4.74 5.54
N ARG A 100 -1.53 5.54 5.37
CA ARG A 100 -1.54 6.99 5.62
C ARG A 100 -0.68 7.70 4.58
N GLN A 101 -1.22 8.80 4.05
CA GLN A 101 -0.55 9.66 3.08
C GLN A 101 0.17 10.84 3.80
N PHE A 102 1.27 11.28 3.22
CA PHE A 102 2.12 12.36 3.69
C PHE A 102 2.53 13.27 2.52
N GLY A 103 2.60 14.57 2.79
CA GLY A 103 3.03 15.57 1.81
C GLY A 103 4.56 15.69 1.67
N SER A 104 5.33 15.05 2.54
CA SER A 104 6.80 15.11 2.51
C SER A 104 7.42 13.73 2.74
N ALA A 105 8.58 13.50 2.13
CA ALA A 105 9.37 12.28 2.31
C ALA A 105 9.81 12.12 3.77
N ALA A 106 10.24 13.22 4.40
CA ALA A 106 10.76 13.21 5.77
C ALA A 106 9.69 12.75 6.79
N ASP A 107 8.46 13.26 6.69
CA ASP A 107 7.38 12.87 7.60
C ASP A 107 6.99 11.40 7.39
N ALA A 108 6.97 10.96 6.13
CA ALA A 108 6.68 9.57 5.79
C ALA A 108 7.77 8.61 6.31
N GLU A 109 9.05 8.98 6.20
CA GLU A 109 10.15 8.19 6.75
C GLU A 109 10.05 8.06 8.28
N ILE A 110 9.74 9.15 8.99
CA ILE A 110 9.53 9.10 10.44
C ILE A 110 8.38 8.15 10.78
N ALA A 111 7.25 8.28 10.11
CA ALA A 111 6.08 7.42 10.34
C ALA A 111 6.39 5.95 10.04
N PHE A 112 7.11 5.66 8.95
CA PHE A 112 7.56 4.32 8.57
C PHE A 112 8.42 3.67 9.66
N HIS A 113 9.33 4.44 10.27
CA HIS A 113 10.18 3.95 11.35
C HIS A 113 9.42 3.74 12.68
N LEU A 114 8.36 4.50 12.92
CA LEU A 114 7.54 4.40 14.13
C LEU A 114 6.44 3.33 14.05
N ALA A 115 6.08 2.88 12.85
CA ALA A 115 5.03 1.88 12.63
C ALA A 115 5.30 0.54 13.34
N ARG A 116 4.23 -0.16 13.74
CA ARG A 116 4.29 -1.44 14.50
C ARG A 116 3.18 -2.39 14.10
#